data_AF-A0A3D9KCH4-F1
#
_entry.id   AF-A0A3D9KCH4-F1
#
_cell.length_a   1.000
_cell.length_b   1.000
_cell.length_c   1.000
_cell.angle_alpha   90.00
_cell.angle_beta   90.00
_cell.angle_gamma   90.00
#
_symmetry.space_group_name_H-M   'P 1'
#
loop_
_entity.id
_entity.type
_entity.pdbx_description
1 polymer ?
#
loop_
_entity_poly.entity_id
_entity_poly.type
_entity_poly.pdbx_seq_one_letter_code
_entity_poly.pdbx_strand_id
1 'polypeptide(L)'
;MRKTLQECINQGRSPFESRLIKLENLEEILQHSDDPVILYGAGGTCSEVLKRLFKRRILPFCITDSDPLKSGTSILHIPVLTPEDAIQKAGPNAICIVAIWSAATFYHEFIDRLNSIGYQRIYFLDIDFRPRLLPQEWVEDVRQNETMLLHIMDKLSDDKSKKRFEGFIYSNLTSKLNHCGVLGSYKSLDGDILHNDLISVGNQDVLVHCRNGFKDDNEKYLCTIAKMKEAYLFEPTWAGRTKTKEYLHQNNSDQVMVFPYLLGDQEVETDYVEKIFFSRFIDQEEYRTASAHSIRLDMLAEEIHPTMLHLDMSGKHIEALHGAQKMITENKPLIILSGFLFVSEVINIIQAFPQYSFSMRYFGGITMREGYTLIINANEG
;
A
#
# COMPACT_ATOMS: atom_id res chain seq x y z
N MET A 1 -24.54 -9.70 -6.27
CA MET A 1 -24.47 -10.03 -4.84
C MET A 1 -23.07 -9.68 -4.36
N ARG A 2 -22.91 -8.82 -3.35
CA ARG A 2 -21.58 -8.48 -2.81
C ARG A 2 -21.08 -9.70 -2.03
N LYS A 3 -19.94 -10.27 -2.41
CA LYS A 3 -19.35 -11.39 -1.67
C LYS A 3 -19.01 -10.96 -0.25
N THR A 4 -19.21 -11.84 0.73
CA THR A 4 -18.76 -11.58 2.11
C THR A 4 -17.23 -11.66 2.17
N LEU A 5 -16.59 -10.98 3.12
CA LEU A 5 -15.15 -11.11 3.37
C LEU A 5 -14.75 -12.58 3.55
N GLN A 6 -15.59 -13.32 4.29
CA GLN A 6 -15.45 -14.74 4.55
C GLN A 6 -15.41 -15.59 3.27
N GLU A 7 -16.31 -15.34 2.32
CA GLU A 7 -16.29 -16.01 1.00
C GLU A 7 -15.02 -15.70 0.20
N CYS A 8 -14.52 -14.46 0.31
CA CYS A 8 -13.31 -14.02 -0.40
C CYS A 8 -12.07 -14.72 0.16
N ILE A 9 -11.95 -14.82 1.49
CA ILE A 9 -10.88 -15.56 2.17
C ILE A 9 -10.91 -17.03 1.73
N ASN A 10 -12.08 -17.69 1.82
CA ASN A 10 -12.23 -19.10 1.45
C ASN A 10 -11.80 -19.41 0.02
N GLN A 11 -12.13 -18.51 -0.92
CA GLN A 11 -11.77 -18.67 -2.33
C GLN A 11 -10.31 -18.33 -2.61
N GLY A 12 -9.60 -17.71 -1.66
CA GLY A 12 -8.27 -17.16 -1.90
C GLY A 12 -8.30 -16.05 -2.95
N ARG A 13 -9.42 -15.31 -3.05
CA ARG A 13 -9.65 -14.32 -4.10
C ARG A 13 -10.32 -13.10 -3.51
N SER A 14 -9.82 -11.93 -3.87
CA SER A 14 -10.52 -10.68 -3.55
C SER A 14 -11.87 -10.60 -4.31
N PRO A 15 -12.88 -9.87 -3.81
CA PRO A 15 -14.16 -9.72 -4.51
C PRO A 15 -13.99 -9.06 -5.90
N PHE A 16 -12.86 -8.39 -6.08
CA PHE A 16 -12.53 -7.62 -7.26
C PHE A 16 -11.91 -8.44 -8.40
N GLU A 17 -11.45 -9.67 -8.13
CA GLU A 17 -10.95 -10.55 -9.19
C GLU A 17 -12.01 -10.92 -10.21
N SER A 18 -13.30 -10.79 -9.86
CA SER A 18 -14.41 -11.07 -10.77
C SER A 18 -14.47 -10.17 -12.01
N ARG A 19 -13.85 -8.98 -11.98
CA ARG A 19 -13.75 -8.08 -13.14
C ARG A 19 -12.36 -8.10 -13.78
N LEU A 20 -11.42 -8.85 -13.22
CA LEU A 20 -10.15 -9.12 -13.87
C LEU A 20 -10.39 -10.20 -14.93
N ILE A 21 -9.91 -9.96 -16.15
CA ILE A 21 -9.95 -10.97 -17.21
C ILE A 21 -8.57 -11.09 -17.84
N LYS A 22 -8.17 -12.30 -18.21
CA LYS A 22 -7.00 -12.47 -19.08
C LYS A 22 -7.39 -12.19 -20.53
N LEU A 23 -6.38 -12.00 -21.39
CA LEU A 23 -6.62 -11.85 -22.82
C LEU A 23 -7.37 -13.03 -23.41
N GLU A 24 -7.06 -14.25 -22.96
CA GLU A 24 -7.73 -15.47 -23.41
C GLU A 24 -9.23 -15.47 -23.05
N ASN A 25 -9.57 -14.95 -21.87
CA ASN A 25 -10.97 -14.82 -21.46
C ASN A 25 -11.70 -13.77 -22.29
N LEU A 26 -11.04 -12.66 -22.64
CA LEU A 26 -11.61 -11.66 -23.53
C LEU A 26 -11.86 -12.24 -24.92
N GLU A 27 -10.91 -13.00 -25.46
CA GLU A 27 -11.07 -13.70 -26.75
C GLU A 27 -12.28 -14.63 -26.74
N GLU A 28 -12.42 -15.45 -25.69
CA GLU A 28 -13.57 -16.36 -25.52
C GLU A 28 -14.89 -15.60 -25.49
N ILE A 29 -14.97 -14.49 -24.76
CA ILE A 29 -16.15 -13.63 -24.74
C ILE A 29 -16.48 -13.11 -26.15
N LEU A 30 -15.48 -12.64 -26.89
CA LEU A 30 -15.63 -12.08 -28.23
C LEU A 30 -15.93 -13.14 -29.31
N GLN A 31 -15.54 -14.40 -29.11
CA GLN A 31 -15.92 -15.49 -30.03
C GLN A 31 -17.42 -15.75 -30.06
N HIS A 32 -18.13 -15.36 -29.01
CA HIS A 32 -19.58 -15.56 -28.85
C HIS A 32 -20.38 -14.27 -28.92
N SER A 33 -19.76 -13.17 -29.36
CA SER A 33 -20.35 -11.83 -29.28
C SER A 33 -19.70 -10.87 -30.28
N ASP A 34 -20.54 -10.15 -31.04
CA ASP A 34 -20.11 -9.03 -31.89
C ASP A 34 -20.08 -7.69 -31.13
N ASP A 35 -20.25 -7.71 -29.80
CA ASP A 35 -20.25 -6.48 -28.99
C ASP A 35 -18.93 -5.71 -29.12
N PRO A 36 -19.00 -4.38 -29.34
CA PRO A 36 -17.82 -3.57 -29.54
C PRO A 36 -16.95 -3.48 -28.29
N VAL A 37 -15.64 -3.48 -28.49
CA VAL A 37 -14.66 -3.26 -27.42
C VAL A 37 -14.35 -1.77 -27.30
N ILE A 38 -14.56 -1.20 -26.13
CA ILE A 38 -14.12 0.16 -25.76
C ILE A 38 -12.85 0.03 -24.92
N LEU A 39 -11.80 0.77 -25.25
CA LEU A 39 -10.60 0.86 -24.42
C LEU A 39 -10.64 2.13 -23.56
N TYR A 40 -10.77 1.99 -22.24
CA TYR A 40 -10.83 3.12 -21.32
C TYR A 40 -9.45 3.53 -20.83
N GLY A 41 -9.00 4.72 -21.21
CA GLY A 41 -7.73 5.33 -20.83
C GLY A 41 -6.86 5.62 -22.03
N ALA A 42 -6.68 6.89 -22.39
CA ALA A 42 -5.78 7.35 -23.46
C ALA A 42 -4.41 7.78 -22.88
N GLY A 43 -3.83 6.96 -22.00
CA GLY A 43 -2.56 7.22 -21.32
C GLY A 43 -1.42 6.29 -21.75
N GLY A 44 -0.28 6.31 -21.04
CA GLY A 44 0.88 5.48 -21.37
C GLY A 44 0.58 3.97 -21.41
N THR A 45 -0.32 3.50 -20.54
CA THR A 45 -0.77 2.10 -20.49
C THR A 45 -1.57 1.70 -21.74
N CYS A 46 -2.31 2.65 -22.36
CA CYS A 46 -3.14 2.42 -23.54
C CYS A 46 -2.35 1.75 -24.67
N SER A 47 -1.17 2.29 -24.99
CA SER A 47 -0.34 1.82 -26.10
C SER A 47 0.10 0.37 -25.94
N GLU A 48 0.43 -0.05 -24.72
CA GLU A 48 0.82 -1.44 -24.47
C GLU A 48 -0.39 -2.38 -24.48
N VAL A 49 -1.55 -1.94 -23.94
CA VAL A 49 -2.79 -2.73 -24.06
C VAL A 49 -3.16 -2.92 -25.53
N LEU A 50 -3.11 -1.86 -26.34
CA LEU A 50 -3.38 -1.92 -27.78
C LEU A 50 -2.47 -2.92 -28.49
N LYS A 51 -1.15 -2.92 -28.22
CA LYS A 51 -0.23 -3.92 -28.79
C LYS A 51 -0.67 -5.34 -28.47
N ARG A 52 -1.16 -5.60 -27.25
CA ARG A 52 -1.62 -6.94 -26.83
C ARG A 52 -2.92 -7.32 -27.52
N LEU A 53 -3.89 -6.42 -27.58
CA LEU A 53 -5.14 -6.63 -28.29
C LEU A 53 -4.90 -6.89 -29.79
N PHE A 54 -4.05 -6.11 -30.44
CA PHE A 54 -3.71 -6.28 -31.85
C PHE A 54 -3.00 -7.60 -32.15
N LYS A 55 -2.11 -8.07 -31.27
CA LYS A 55 -1.51 -9.41 -31.40
C LYS A 55 -2.57 -10.52 -31.42
N ARG A 56 -3.70 -10.30 -30.75
CA ARG A 56 -4.87 -11.18 -30.73
C ARG A 56 -5.94 -10.81 -31.77
N ARG A 57 -5.64 -9.86 -32.66
CA ARG A 57 -6.56 -9.32 -33.70
C ARG A 57 -7.84 -8.71 -33.14
N ILE A 58 -7.81 -8.27 -31.88
CA ILE A 58 -8.91 -7.53 -31.25
C ILE A 58 -8.68 -6.04 -31.56
N LEU A 59 -9.65 -5.43 -32.23
CA LEU A 59 -9.63 -4.01 -32.58
C LEU A 59 -10.67 -3.28 -31.72
N PRO A 60 -10.25 -2.37 -30.83
CA PRO A 60 -11.20 -1.51 -30.13
C PRO A 60 -11.98 -0.64 -31.10
N PHE A 61 -13.28 -0.52 -30.86
CA PHE A 61 -14.16 0.41 -31.56
C PHE A 61 -13.72 1.86 -31.35
N CYS A 62 -13.38 2.21 -30.11
CA CYS A 62 -12.82 3.51 -29.75
C CYS A 62 -11.95 3.40 -28.49
N ILE A 63 -11.19 4.45 -28.26
CA ILE A 63 -10.56 4.73 -26.97
C ILE A 63 -11.43 5.78 -26.28
N THR A 64 -11.53 5.74 -24.97
CA THR A 64 -12.22 6.77 -24.19
C THR A 64 -11.37 7.27 -23.04
N ASP A 65 -11.46 8.55 -22.71
CA ASP A 65 -10.76 9.16 -21.59
C ASP A 65 -11.62 10.28 -20.98
N SER A 66 -11.51 10.48 -19.66
CA SER A 66 -12.24 11.53 -18.96
C SER A 66 -11.62 12.92 -19.12
N ASP A 67 -10.38 13.01 -19.62
CA ASP A 67 -9.73 14.28 -19.93
C ASP A 67 -10.31 14.89 -21.22
N PRO A 68 -11.05 16.02 -21.14
CA PRO A 68 -11.67 16.64 -22.32
C PRO A 68 -10.65 17.05 -23.39
N LEU A 69 -9.40 17.32 -23.02
CA LEU A 69 -8.35 17.73 -23.96
C LEU A 69 -7.94 16.60 -24.91
N LYS A 70 -8.23 15.34 -24.56
CA LYS A 70 -7.92 14.18 -25.41
C LYS A 70 -9.08 13.81 -26.33
N SER A 71 -10.30 14.23 -26.01
CA SER A 71 -11.48 13.94 -26.83
C SER A 71 -11.35 14.55 -28.22
N GLY A 72 -11.78 13.83 -29.25
CA GLY A 72 -11.67 14.26 -30.65
C GLY A 72 -10.30 14.03 -31.28
N THR A 73 -9.33 13.49 -30.54
CA THR A 73 -8.04 13.04 -31.08
C THR A 73 -8.11 11.58 -31.54
N SER A 74 -6.95 11.02 -31.95
CA SER A 74 -6.85 9.59 -32.26
C SER A 74 -5.51 9.03 -31.81
N ILE A 75 -5.50 7.75 -31.42
CA ILE A 75 -4.28 6.98 -31.13
C ILE A 75 -4.26 5.79 -32.08
N LEU A 76 -3.22 5.66 -32.90
CA LEU A 76 -3.11 4.62 -33.93
C LEU A 76 -4.37 4.56 -34.83
N HIS A 77 -4.90 5.73 -35.20
CA HIS A 77 -6.14 5.92 -35.98
C HIS A 77 -7.44 5.46 -35.31
N ILE A 78 -7.39 5.02 -34.05
CA ILE A 78 -8.59 4.75 -33.25
C ILE A 78 -9.05 6.07 -32.61
N PRO A 79 -10.32 6.46 -32.77
CA PRO A 79 -10.83 7.72 -32.23
C PRO A 79 -10.84 7.71 -30.69
N VAL A 80 -10.49 8.85 -30.10
CA VAL A 80 -10.61 9.09 -28.65
C VAL A 80 -11.89 9.88 -28.39
N LEU A 81 -12.78 9.32 -27.58
CA LEU A 81 -14.10 9.86 -27.26
C LEU A 81 -14.25 10.15 -25.77
N THR A 82 -15.24 10.96 -25.40
CA THR A 82 -15.70 11.03 -24.00
C THR A 82 -16.34 9.69 -23.59
N PRO A 83 -16.40 9.35 -22.29
CA PRO A 83 -17.06 8.12 -21.83
C PRO A 83 -18.54 8.06 -22.25
N GLU A 84 -19.23 9.19 -22.19
CA GLU A 84 -20.62 9.34 -22.59
C GLU A 84 -20.81 9.06 -24.09
N ASP A 85 -20.00 9.69 -24.95
CA ASP A 85 -20.06 9.49 -26.40
C ASP A 85 -19.68 8.06 -26.81
N ALA A 86 -18.68 7.47 -26.14
CA ALA A 86 -18.21 6.13 -26.42
C ALA A 86 -19.31 5.10 -26.20
N ILE A 87 -19.96 5.11 -25.02
CA ILE A 87 -21.03 4.15 -24.73
C ILE A 87 -22.29 4.44 -25.55
N GLN A 88 -22.60 5.71 -25.82
CA GLN A 88 -23.74 6.08 -26.67
C GLN A 88 -23.59 5.53 -28.10
N LYS A 89 -22.37 5.56 -28.66
CA LYS A 89 -22.09 5.07 -30.01
C LYS A 89 -21.94 3.55 -30.08
N ALA A 90 -21.33 2.95 -29.06
CA ALA A 90 -21.05 1.51 -29.02
C ALA A 90 -22.26 0.68 -28.54
N GLY A 91 -23.18 1.30 -27.79
CA GLY A 91 -24.33 0.63 -27.19
C GLY A 91 -24.03 0.02 -25.80
N PRO A 92 -25.08 -0.30 -25.03
CA PRO A 92 -24.96 -0.67 -23.60
C PRO A 92 -24.25 -2.02 -23.36
N ASN A 93 -24.18 -2.88 -24.38
CA ASN A 93 -23.52 -4.19 -24.29
C ASN A 93 -22.01 -4.13 -24.57
N ALA A 94 -21.49 -2.95 -24.94
CA ALA A 94 -20.08 -2.76 -25.24
C ALA A 94 -19.19 -3.25 -24.09
N ILE A 95 -18.11 -3.93 -24.45
CA ILE A 95 -17.12 -4.45 -23.51
C ILE A 95 -16.10 -3.36 -23.26
N CYS A 96 -16.09 -2.82 -22.04
CA CYS A 96 -15.13 -1.82 -21.63
C CYS A 96 -13.91 -2.48 -20.99
N ILE A 97 -12.76 -2.34 -21.66
CA ILE A 97 -11.46 -2.77 -21.15
C ILE A 97 -10.74 -1.56 -20.57
N VAL A 98 -10.42 -1.62 -19.29
CA VAL A 98 -9.77 -0.51 -18.58
C VAL A 98 -8.26 -0.60 -18.73
N ALA A 99 -7.68 0.43 -19.33
CA ALA A 99 -6.27 0.60 -19.67
C ALA A 99 -5.67 1.87 -19.07
N ILE A 100 -5.96 2.12 -17.79
CA ILE A 100 -5.31 3.16 -17.01
C ILE A 100 -4.46 2.56 -15.89
N TRP A 101 -3.30 3.16 -15.66
CA TRP A 101 -2.38 2.83 -14.58
C TRP A 101 -2.99 3.04 -13.19
N SER A 102 -4.02 3.89 -13.12
CA SER A 102 -4.59 4.47 -11.89
C SER A 102 -6.09 4.18 -11.72
N ALA A 103 -6.71 3.23 -12.44
CA ALA A 103 -8.11 2.88 -12.14
C ALA A 103 -8.24 2.20 -10.77
N ALA A 104 -7.19 1.49 -10.38
CA ALA A 104 -6.91 1.06 -9.03
C ALA A 104 -6.70 2.24 -8.07
N THR A 105 -6.99 3.47 -8.47
CA THR A 105 -6.91 4.68 -7.66
C THR A 105 -8.27 5.30 -7.36
N PHE A 106 -9.38 4.81 -7.96
CA PHE A 106 -10.76 5.13 -7.53
C PHE A 106 -11.75 4.00 -7.86
N TYR A 107 -11.37 2.72 -7.82
CA TYR A 107 -12.13 1.63 -8.48
C TYR A 107 -13.64 1.62 -8.25
N HIS A 108 -14.10 1.77 -7.00
CA HIS A 108 -15.54 1.78 -6.72
C HIS A 108 -16.22 3.00 -7.32
N GLU A 109 -15.73 4.20 -7.03
CA GLU A 109 -16.26 5.43 -7.60
C GLU A 109 -16.14 5.47 -9.12
N PHE A 110 -15.08 4.89 -9.67
CA PHE A 110 -14.83 4.73 -11.08
C PHE A 110 -15.85 3.80 -11.73
N ILE A 111 -16.05 2.60 -11.16
CA ILE A 111 -17.04 1.65 -11.65
C ILE A 111 -18.45 2.20 -11.48
N ASP A 112 -18.77 2.82 -10.35
CA ASP A 112 -20.08 3.42 -10.09
C ASP A 112 -20.37 4.58 -11.04
N ARG A 113 -19.36 5.40 -11.34
CA ARG A 113 -19.43 6.44 -12.36
C ARG A 113 -19.64 5.86 -13.75
N LEU A 114 -18.89 4.83 -14.14
CA LEU A 114 -19.09 4.23 -15.46
C LEU A 114 -20.45 3.54 -15.57
N ASN A 115 -20.89 2.87 -14.51
CA ASN A 115 -22.22 2.28 -14.43
C ASN A 115 -23.32 3.36 -14.55
N SER A 116 -23.15 4.52 -13.91
CA SER A 116 -24.12 5.62 -13.99
C SER A 116 -24.20 6.27 -15.37
N ILE A 117 -23.12 6.19 -16.16
CA ILE A 117 -23.07 6.63 -17.57
C ILE A 117 -23.63 5.56 -18.53
N GLY A 118 -23.78 4.31 -18.08
CA GLY A 118 -24.43 3.23 -18.83
C GLY A 118 -23.51 2.05 -19.22
N TYR A 119 -22.25 2.05 -18.78
CA TYR A 119 -21.38 0.90 -18.97
C TYR A 119 -21.80 -0.26 -18.06
N GLN A 120 -22.06 -1.44 -18.62
CA GLN A 120 -22.46 -2.61 -17.84
C GLN A 120 -21.35 -3.65 -17.71
N ARG A 121 -20.53 -3.79 -18.76
CA ARG A 121 -19.50 -4.82 -18.91
C ARG A 121 -18.12 -4.20 -18.84
N ILE A 122 -17.68 -3.93 -17.61
CA ILE A 122 -16.39 -3.30 -17.34
C ILE A 122 -15.42 -4.34 -16.81
N TYR A 123 -14.28 -4.48 -17.49
CA TYR A 123 -13.23 -5.42 -17.15
C TYR A 123 -11.87 -4.75 -17.11
N PHE A 124 -11.00 -5.30 -16.27
CA PHE A 124 -9.61 -4.92 -16.13
C PHE A 124 -8.77 -6.02 -16.72
N LEU A 125 -8.01 -5.67 -17.77
CA LEU A 125 -7.20 -6.66 -18.41
C LEU A 125 -6.03 -7.03 -17.48
N ASP A 126 -5.90 -8.33 -17.24
CA ASP A 126 -4.75 -8.93 -16.58
C ASP A 126 -3.56 -8.87 -17.53
N ILE A 127 -2.94 -7.70 -17.57
CA ILE A 127 -1.71 -7.50 -18.34
C ILE A 127 -0.59 -7.52 -17.32
N ASP A 128 0.36 -8.44 -17.53
CA ASP A 128 1.62 -8.59 -16.80
C ASP A 128 2.55 -7.37 -16.97
N PHE A 129 2.05 -6.15 -16.73
CA PHE A 129 2.89 -4.95 -16.70
C PHE A 129 3.96 -5.06 -15.61
N ARG A 130 3.74 -5.90 -14.60
CA ARG A 130 4.76 -6.36 -13.65
C ARG A 130 4.48 -7.82 -13.28
N PRO A 131 5.38 -8.77 -13.52
CA PRO A 131 5.32 -10.06 -12.88
C PRO A 131 5.74 -9.85 -11.43
N ARG A 132 4.79 -9.53 -10.56
CA ARG A 132 4.91 -9.89 -9.15
C ARG A 132 3.71 -10.76 -8.85
N LEU A 133 3.79 -12.02 -9.28
CA LEU A 133 2.99 -13.07 -8.65
C LEU A 133 3.12 -12.84 -7.14
N LEU A 134 2.00 -12.79 -6.39
CA LEU A 134 2.14 -12.88 -4.95
C LEU A 134 2.92 -14.18 -4.68
N PRO A 135 3.92 -14.15 -3.80
CA PRO A 135 4.28 -15.33 -3.05
C PRO A 135 3.01 -16.03 -2.58
N GLN A 136 2.86 -17.30 -2.95
CA GLN A 136 1.66 -18.10 -2.63
C GLN A 136 1.40 -18.13 -1.11
N GLU A 137 2.47 -18.04 -0.33
CA GLU A 137 2.48 -17.88 1.12
C GLU A 137 1.59 -16.73 1.62
N TRP A 138 1.42 -15.60 0.90
CA TRP A 138 0.56 -14.51 1.37
C TRP A 138 -0.93 -14.86 1.35
N VAL A 139 -1.38 -15.48 0.25
CA VAL A 139 -2.78 -15.91 0.13
C VAL A 139 -3.06 -17.02 1.14
N GLU A 140 -2.11 -17.93 1.30
CA GLU A 140 -2.22 -19.03 2.25
C GLU A 140 -2.21 -18.54 3.71
N ASP A 141 -1.38 -17.55 4.05
CA ASP A 141 -1.36 -16.91 5.37
C ASP A 141 -2.73 -16.33 5.73
N VAL A 142 -3.41 -15.67 4.80
CA VAL A 142 -4.78 -15.19 5.02
C VAL A 142 -5.75 -16.35 5.27
N ARG A 143 -5.69 -17.39 4.45
CA ARG A 143 -6.61 -18.54 4.52
C ARG A 143 -6.44 -19.33 5.81
N GLN A 144 -5.21 -19.57 6.23
CA GLN A 144 -4.91 -20.30 7.46
C GLN A 144 -5.33 -19.53 8.71
N ASN A 145 -5.42 -18.20 8.63
CA ASN A 145 -5.75 -17.33 9.76
C ASN A 145 -7.17 -16.75 9.72
N GLU A 146 -8.04 -17.21 8.83
CA GLU A 146 -9.41 -16.73 8.61
C GLU A 146 -10.18 -16.40 9.90
N THR A 147 -10.34 -17.40 10.78
CA THR A 147 -11.12 -17.23 12.03
C THR A 147 -10.53 -16.16 12.93
N MET A 148 -9.19 -16.11 13.00
CA MET A 148 -8.48 -15.16 13.86
C MET A 148 -8.53 -13.74 13.28
N LEU A 149 -8.46 -13.59 11.95
CA LEU A 149 -8.64 -12.31 11.27
C LEU A 149 -10.02 -11.71 11.56
N LEU A 150 -11.08 -12.52 11.46
CA LEU A 150 -12.42 -12.06 11.81
C LEU A 150 -12.52 -11.66 13.28
N HIS A 151 -11.96 -12.45 14.19
CA HIS A 151 -11.95 -12.13 15.62
C HIS A 151 -11.22 -10.81 15.92
N ILE A 152 -10.07 -10.58 15.28
CA ILE A 152 -9.27 -9.37 15.49
C ILE A 152 -9.90 -8.13 14.88
N MET A 153 -10.65 -8.27 13.79
CA MET A 153 -11.41 -7.15 13.23
C MET A 153 -12.37 -6.56 14.28
N ASP A 154 -12.91 -7.38 15.19
CA ASP A 154 -13.75 -6.92 16.29
C ASP A 154 -12.98 -6.23 17.43
N LYS A 155 -11.64 -6.40 17.50
CA LYS A 155 -10.75 -5.73 18.46
C LYS A 155 -10.32 -4.33 18.02
N LEU A 156 -10.56 -3.95 16.77
CA LEU A 156 -10.22 -2.63 16.26
C LEU A 156 -11.18 -1.56 16.82
N SER A 157 -10.61 -0.43 17.24
CA SER A 157 -11.29 0.59 18.04
C SER A 157 -12.43 1.32 17.32
N ASP A 158 -12.45 1.34 15.99
CA ASP A 158 -13.39 2.15 15.22
C ASP A 158 -13.76 1.54 13.85
N ASP A 159 -14.90 1.94 13.30
CA ASP A 159 -15.42 1.41 12.03
C ASP A 159 -14.52 1.72 10.83
N LYS A 160 -13.79 2.85 10.87
CA LYS A 160 -12.83 3.21 9.82
C LYS A 160 -11.64 2.23 9.88
N SER A 161 -11.13 1.90 11.05
CA SER A 161 -10.11 0.86 11.27
C SER A 161 -10.56 -0.51 10.76
N LYS A 162 -11.80 -0.93 11.04
CA LYS A 162 -12.36 -2.19 10.52
C LYS A 162 -12.36 -2.24 9.00
N LYS A 163 -12.80 -1.16 8.35
CA LYS A 163 -12.76 -1.03 6.89
C LYS A 163 -11.33 -1.04 6.33
N ARG A 164 -10.36 -0.41 7.02
CA ARG A 164 -8.95 -0.46 6.61
C ARG A 164 -8.38 -1.87 6.75
N PHE A 165 -8.72 -2.58 7.82
CA PHE A 165 -8.24 -3.95 8.03
C PHE A 165 -8.83 -4.94 7.01
N GLU A 166 -10.12 -4.80 6.68
CA GLU A 166 -10.73 -5.52 5.55
C GLU A 166 -9.96 -5.26 4.24
N GLY A 167 -9.58 -4.00 4.00
CA GLY A 167 -8.74 -3.63 2.86
C GLY A 167 -7.34 -4.26 2.90
N PHE A 168 -6.71 -4.29 4.07
CA PHE A 168 -5.42 -4.94 4.28
C PHE A 168 -5.51 -6.45 3.96
N ILE A 169 -6.56 -7.15 4.42
CA ILE A 169 -6.80 -8.56 4.09
C ILE A 169 -6.95 -8.74 2.58
N TYR A 170 -7.80 -7.93 1.93
CA TYR A 170 -7.96 -8.02 0.48
C TYR A 170 -6.67 -7.78 -0.29
N SER A 171 -5.80 -6.90 0.19
CA SER A 171 -4.50 -6.64 -0.44
C SER A 171 -3.54 -7.84 -0.38
N ASN A 172 -3.73 -8.77 0.56
CA ASN A 172 -2.96 -10.01 0.67
C ASN A 172 -3.60 -11.20 -0.07
N LEU A 173 -4.89 -11.10 -0.43
CA LEU A 173 -5.61 -12.13 -1.20
C LEU A 173 -5.46 -11.99 -2.72
N THR A 174 -4.71 -11.01 -3.22
CA THR A 174 -4.68 -10.75 -4.66
C THR A 174 -3.36 -10.17 -5.16
N SER A 175 -2.84 -10.76 -6.25
CA SER A 175 -1.55 -10.47 -6.90
C SER A 175 -1.41 -9.13 -7.54
N LYS A 176 -2.49 -8.37 -7.53
CA LYS A 176 -2.49 -7.06 -8.13
C LYS A 176 -2.67 -6.09 -7.01
N LEU A 177 -1.81 -5.08 -7.03
CA LEU A 177 -1.82 -3.86 -6.21
C LEU A 177 -3.15 -3.06 -6.29
N ASN A 178 -4.25 -3.70 -6.71
CA ASN A 178 -5.39 -3.11 -7.36
C ASN A 178 -6.72 -3.35 -6.65
N HIS A 179 -6.76 -3.74 -5.36
CA HIS A 179 -8.00 -4.21 -4.73
C HIS A 179 -8.29 -3.71 -3.30
N CYS A 180 -8.98 -2.56 -3.16
CA CYS A 180 -9.71 -2.03 -1.99
C CYS A 180 -10.76 -0.96 -2.38
N GLY A 181 -11.69 -0.58 -1.49
CA GLY A 181 -12.38 0.75 -1.53
C GLY A 181 -11.45 1.95 -1.30
N VAL A 182 -10.15 1.66 -1.29
CA VAL A 182 -8.97 2.48 -1.08
C VAL A 182 -8.04 2.14 -2.24
N LEU A 183 -8.63 2.21 -3.40
CA LEU A 183 -7.93 2.25 -4.64
C LEU A 183 -8.14 3.69 -4.91
N GLY A 184 -7.24 4.61 -4.60
CA GLY A 184 -5.83 4.46 -4.28
C GLY A 184 -5.16 5.82 -4.23
N SER A 185 -3.87 5.76 -3.99
CA SER A 185 -2.79 6.49 -4.64
C SER A 185 -1.57 6.17 -3.81
N TYR A 186 -0.40 6.42 -4.37
CA TYR A 186 0.78 6.72 -3.55
C TYR A 186 0.52 7.79 -2.48
N LYS A 187 -0.65 8.45 -2.44
CA LYS A 187 -1.06 9.41 -1.43
C LYS A 187 -1.89 8.72 -0.35
N SER A 188 -1.60 9.13 0.87
CA SER A 188 -2.38 8.82 2.04
C SER A 188 -3.87 9.09 1.87
N LEU A 189 -4.71 8.17 2.37
CA LEU A 189 -6.14 8.40 2.52
C LEU A 189 -6.52 8.94 3.90
N ASP A 190 -5.60 8.86 4.85
CA ASP A 190 -5.84 9.16 6.25
C ASP A 190 -4.98 10.32 6.76
N GLY A 191 -4.50 11.19 5.86
CA GLY A 191 -3.74 12.40 6.21
C GLY A 191 -2.24 12.16 6.31
N ASP A 192 -1.55 12.83 7.23
CA ASP A 192 -0.11 12.62 7.45
C ASP A 192 0.09 11.58 8.56
N ILE A 193 1.10 10.73 8.46
CA ILE A 193 1.35 9.70 9.48
C ILE A 193 1.59 10.29 10.87
N LEU A 194 2.14 11.52 10.96
CA LEU A 194 2.35 12.24 12.23
C LEU A 194 1.28 13.31 12.53
N HIS A 195 0.37 13.59 11.59
CA HIS A 195 -0.73 14.53 11.76
C HIS A 195 -2.00 14.04 11.06
N ASN A 196 -2.86 13.36 11.81
CA ASN A 196 -4.10 12.74 11.34
C ASN A 196 -5.17 12.70 12.45
N ASP A 197 -6.23 11.92 12.24
CA ASP A 197 -7.36 11.78 13.17
C ASP A 197 -7.01 11.06 14.47
N LEU A 198 -5.89 10.35 14.53
CA LEU A 198 -5.44 9.58 15.70
C LEU A 198 -4.15 10.12 16.31
N ILE A 199 -3.35 10.87 15.54
CA ILE A 199 -1.99 11.27 15.91
C ILE A 199 -1.84 12.77 15.65
N SER A 200 -1.37 13.49 16.65
CA SER A 200 -1.03 14.91 16.52
C SER A 200 0.25 15.20 17.28
N VAL A 201 1.37 15.24 16.57
CA VAL A 201 2.66 15.54 17.19
C VAL A 201 2.86 17.03 17.49
N GLY A 202 3.63 17.31 18.53
CA GLY A 202 4.02 18.65 18.97
C GLY A 202 5.50 18.77 19.27
N ASN A 203 5.90 19.93 19.81
CA ASN A 203 7.31 20.24 20.09
C ASN A 203 7.84 19.62 21.41
N GLN A 204 6.98 18.95 22.18
CA GLN A 204 7.37 18.22 23.40
C GLN A 204 7.53 16.71 23.15
N ASP A 205 7.15 16.23 21.97
CA ASP A 205 7.21 14.81 21.64
C ASP A 205 8.65 14.34 21.44
N VAL A 206 8.87 13.09 21.84
CA VAL A 206 10.13 12.37 21.67
C VAL A 206 9.85 11.15 20.80
N LEU A 207 10.45 11.12 19.62
CA LEU A 207 10.23 10.06 18.63
C LEU A 207 11.39 9.08 18.58
N VAL A 208 11.11 7.80 18.71
CA VAL A 208 11.98 6.73 18.19
C VAL A 208 11.42 6.24 16.88
N HIS A 209 12.21 6.26 15.81
CA HIS A 209 11.79 5.81 14.49
C HIS A 209 12.80 4.84 13.90
N CYS A 210 12.37 3.62 13.60
CA CYS A 210 13.17 2.62 12.88
C CYS A 210 12.63 2.44 11.47
N ARG A 211 13.52 2.47 10.48
CA ARG A 211 13.19 2.31 9.07
C ARG A 211 14.11 1.30 8.40
N ASN A 212 13.55 0.57 7.45
CA ASN A 212 14.32 -0.35 6.62
C ASN A 212 14.31 0.10 5.15
N GLY A 213 15.40 0.73 4.70
CA GLY A 213 15.66 1.00 3.29
C GLY A 213 15.36 2.43 2.82
N PHE A 214 15.98 2.79 1.69
CA PHE A 214 15.87 4.10 1.06
C PHE A 214 14.42 4.44 0.67
N LYS A 215 13.73 5.19 1.52
CA LYS A 215 12.54 5.97 1.14
C LYS A 215 13.01 7.40 0.88
N ASP A 216 12.59 7.99 -0.24
CA ASP A 216 12.65 9.45 -0.41
C ASP A 216 11.70 10.00 0.65
N ASP A 217 12.21 10.25 1.86
CA ASP A 217 11.44 10.91 2.89
C ASP A 217 10.90 12.19 2.26
N ASN A 218 9.58 12.32 2.27
CA ASN A 218 8.97 13.57 1.88
C ASN A 218 9.55 14.64 2.82
N GLU A 219 10.09 15.73 2.27
CA GLU A 219 10.67 16.84 3.04
C GLU A 219 9.75 17.26 4.20
N LYS A 220 8.44 17.08 4.03
CA LYS A 220 7.43 17.29 5.07
C LYS A 220 7.65 16.44 6.34
N TYR A 221 7.95 15.16 6.22
CA TYR A 221 8.13 14.26 7.38
C TYR A 221 9.37 14.65 8.19
N LEU A 222 10.51 14.87 7.51
CA LEU A 222 11.73 15.33 8.16
C LEU A 222 11.54 16.73 8.78
N CYS A 223 10.81 17.63 8.12
CA CYS A 223 10.46 18.94 8.67
C CYS A 223 9.63 18.83 9.96
N THR A 224 8.72 17.86 10.06
CA THR A 224 7.94 17.60 11.28
C THR A 224 8.84 17.09 12.40
N ILE A 225 9.68 16.10 12.12
CA ILE A 225 10.61 15.53 13.11
C ILE A 225 11.60 16.58 13.62
N ALA A 226 12.10 17.44 12.74
CA ALA A 226 13.00 18.55 13.07
C ALA A 226 12.39 19.62 14.01
N LYS A 227 11.09 19.52 14.35
CA LYS A 227 10.41 20.43 15.29
C LYS A 227 10.03 19.75 16.61
N MET A 228 10.25 18.45 16.72
CA MET A 228 10.04 17.69 17.96
C MET A 228 11.11 18.04 19.00
N LYS A 229 10.88 17.63 20.26
CA LYS A 229 11.84 17.84 21.34
C LYS A 229 13.15 17.11 21.01
N GLU A 230 13.03 15.82 20.70
CA GLU A 230 14.13 14.92 20.37
C GLU A 230 13.63 13.85 19.39
N ALA A 231 14.51 13.35 18.53
CA ALA A 231 14.20 12.21 17.68
C ALA A 231 15.40 11.29 17.44
N TYR A 232 15.16 9.99 17.48
CA TYR A 232 16.17 8.95 17.36
C TYR A 232 15.83 8.06 16.17
N LEU A 233 16.58 8.21 15.09
CA LEU A 233 16.34 7.54 13.81
C LEU A 233 17.28 6.34 13.64
N PHE A 234 16.74 5.14 13.56
CA PHE A 234 17.46 3.90 13.28
C PHE A 234 17.34 3.57 11.79
N GLU A 235 18.46 3.67 11.07
CA GLU A 235 18.54 3.49 9.60
C GLU A 235 19.80 2.70 9.26
N PRO A 236 19.69 1.41 8.89
CA PRO A 236 20.83 0.54 8.64
C PRO A 236 21.54 0.85 7.30
N THR A 237 20.91 1.55 6.36
CA THR A 237 21.51 1.86 5.05
C THR A 237 22.46 3.06 5.12
N TRP A 238 23.61 2.95 4.46
CA TRP A 238 24.53 4.09 4.36
C TRP A 238 23.88 5.25 3.58
N ALA A 239 23.20 4.95 2.47
CA ALA A 239 22.56 5.95 1.63
C ALA A 239 21.45 6.72 2.36
N GLY A 240 20.56 6.01 3.08
CA GLY A 240 19.48 6.62 3.85
C GLY A 240 20.01 7.52 4.96
N ARG A 241 21.03 7.05 5.72
CA ARG A 241 21.68 7.87 6.75
C ARG A 241 22.32 9.12 6.19
N THR A 242 23.08 9.01 5.10
CA THR A 242 23.79 10.15 4.51
C THR A 242 22.81 11.23 4.07
N LYS A 243 21.77 10.89 3.29
CA LYS A 243 20.77 11.89 2.85
C LYS A 243 20.02 12.51 4.02
N THR A 244 19.67 11.71 5.04
CA THR A 244 18.98 12.22 6.23
C THR A 244 19.87 13.21 6.98
N LYS A 245 21.14 12.86 7.21
CA LYS A 245 22.10 13.75 7.90
C LYS A 245 22.35 15.03 7.11
N GLU A 246 22.44 14.96 5.79
CA GLU A 246 22.54 16.13 4.92
C GLU A 246 21.33 17.07 5.07
N TYR A 247 20.11 16.52 5.04
CA TYR A 247 18.88 17.30 5.26
C TYR A 247 18.85 17.95 6.65
N LEU A 248 19.14 17.19 7.70
CA LEU A 248 19.12 17.68 9.09
C LEU A 248 20.16 18.77 9.32
N HIS A 249 21.36 18.62 8.73
CA HIS A 249 22.41 19.64 8.81
C HIS A 249 22.01 20.93 8.10
N GLN A 250 21.41 20.85 6.90
CA GLN A 250 20.90 22.02 6.17
C GLN A 250 19.80 22.77 6.93
N ASN A 251 19.05 22.07 7.79
CA ASN A 251 17.95 22.63 8.57
C ASN A 251 18.29 22.88 10.05
N ASN A 252 19.57 22.80 10.45
CA ASN A 252 20.05 23.00 11.83
C ASN A 252 19.25 22.19 12.88
N SER A 253 19.00 20.91 12.60
CA SER A 253 18.16 20.02 13.43
C SER A 253 19.01 19.11 14.33
N ASP A 254 19.78 19.71 15.24
CA ASP A 254 20.76 19.01 16.08
C ASP A 254 20.14 18.04 17.10
N GLN A 255 18.84 18.19 17.39
CA GLN A 255 18.10 17.31 18.29
C GLN A 255 17.70 15.96 17.67
N VAL A 256 18.02 15.75 16.38
CA VAL A 256 17.71 14.51 15.65
C VAL A 256 18.99 13.67 15.51
N MET A 257 19.02 12.53 16.18
CA MET A 257 20.14 11.59 16.15
C MET A 257 19.87 10.45 15.17
N VAL A 258 20.90 10.00 14.43
CA VAL A 258 20.77 8.94 13.41
C VAL A 258 21.76 7.81 13.65
N PHE A 259 21.25 6.59 13.82
CA PHE A 259 22.00 5.39 14.19
C PHE A 259 21.99 4.32 13.08
N PRO A 260 23.08 3.55 12.91
CA PRO A 260 23.23 2.54 11.86
C PRO A 260 22.75 1.14 12.28
N TYR A 261 21.72 1.04 13.12
CA TYR A 261 21.26 -0.24 13.67
C TYR A 261 19.90 -0.65 13.11
N LEU A 262 19.67 -1.95 13.07
CA LEU A 262 18.34 -2.55 13.05
C LEU A 262 17.80 -2.64 14.49
N LEU A 263 16.49 -2.73 14.64
CA LEU A 263 15.86 -3.05 15.92
C LEU A 263 15.34 -4.49 15.91
N GLY A 264 15.52 -5.18 17.04
CA GLY A 264 15.08 -6.56 17.26
C GLY A 264 15.10 -6.91 18.75
N ASP A 265 14.95 -8.19 19.07
CA ASP A 265 14.94 -8.71 20.44
C ASP A 265 16.33 -9.18 20.92
N GLN A 266 17.34 -9.13 20.05
CA GLN A 266 18.70 -9.59 20.32
C GLN A 266 19.76 -8.69 19.69
N GLU A 267 20.97 -8.79 20.24
CA GLU A 267 22.18 -8.10 19.78
C GLU A 267 22.96 -9.03 18.83
N VAL A 268 22.69 -8.91 17.53
CA VAL A 268 23.24 -9.85 16.53
C VAL A 268 23.36 -9.20 15.15
N GLU A 269 24.36 -9.62 14.37
CA GLU A 269 24.41 -9.26 12.95
C GLU A 269 23.24 -9.89 12.21
N THR A 270 22.47 -9.06 11.51
CA THR A 270 21.23 -9.47 10.83
C THR A 270 21.28 -9.04 9.38
N ASP A 271 20.96 -9.99 8.50
CA ASP A 271 20.77 -9.72 7.09
C ASP A 271 19.44 -8.99 6.86
N TYR A 272 19.47 -8.03 5.95
CA TYR A 272 18.31 -7.29 5.47
C TYR A 272 18.44 -7.02 3.97
N VAL A 273 17.30 -6.65 3.35
CA VAL A 273 17.25 -6.34 1.92
C VAL A 273 17.33 -4.83 1.74
N GLU A 274 18.41 -4.35 1.14
CA GLU A 274 18.64 -2.95 0.82
C GLU A 274 18.25 -2.65 -0.63
N LYS A 275 17.49 -1.57 -0.83
CA LYS A 275 17.16 -1.04 -2.15
C LYS A 275 18.32 -0.17 -2.67
N ILE A 276 18.88 -0.52 -3.82
CA ILE A 276 20.16 0.04 -4.30
C ILE A 276 19.96 1.35 -5.06
N PHE A 277 18.98 1.45 -5.96
CA PHE A 277 18.73 2.68 -6.74
C PHE A 277 17.36 2.68 -7.43
N PHE A 278 16.85 3.88 -7.73
CA PHE A 278 15.75 4.13 -8.67
C PHE A 278 16.31 4.99 -9.80
N SER A 279 16.57 4.43 -10.98
CA SER A 279 16.86 5.26 -12.15
C SER A 279 15.53 5.61 -12.82
N ARG A 280 15.24 6.89 -13.08
CA ARG A 280 14.01 7.33 -13.78
C ARG A 280 13.84 6.71 -15.17
N PHE A 281 14.87 6.02 -15.68
CA PHE A 281 14.93 5.44 -17.03
C PHE A 281 14.78 3.92 -17.05
N ILE A 282 14.95 3.24 -15.92
CA ILE A 282 14.78 1.79 -15.80
C ILE A 282 13.86 1.56 -14.60
N ASP A 283 12.60 1.27 -14.90
CA ASP A 283 11.51 0.94 -13.95
C ASP A 283 11.75 -0.41 -13.23
N GLN A 284 13.00 -0.76 -12.93
CA GLN A 284 13.39 -1.96 -12.18
C GLN A 284 13.95 -1.54 -10.82
N GLU A 285 13.34 -2.05 -9.77
CA GLU A 285 13.87 -1.93 -8.41
C GLU A 285 14.97 -2.98 -8.24
N GLU A 286 16.21 -2.52 -8.05
CA GLU A 286 17.32 -3.39 -7.69
C GLU A 286 17.47 -3.47 -6.17
N TYR A 287 17.54 -4.68 -5.68
CA TYR A 287 17.72 -5.00 -4.27
C TYR A 287 19.00 -5.83 -4.09
N ARG A 288 19.70 -5.62 -2.97
CA ARG A 288 20.79 -6.49 -2.51
C ARG A 288 20.55 -6.93 -1.09
N THR A 289 21.10 -8.08 -0.74
CA THR A 289 21.30 -8.45 0.66
C THR A 289 22.44 -7.62 1.23
N ALA A 290 22.22 -7.05 2.41
CA ALA A 290 23.20 -6.34 3.22
C ALA A 290 23.07 -6.82 4.68
N SER A 291 24.08 -6.55 5.50
CA SER A 291 24.04 -6.86 6.94
C SER A 291 24.18 -5.59 7.78
N ALA A 292 23.51 -5.58 8.92
CA ALA A 292 23.65 -4.56 9.94
C ALA A 292 23.47 -5.19 11.33
N HIS A 293 24.02 -4.54 12.35
CA HIS A 293 23.83 -5.01 13.71
C HIS A 293 22.41 -4.65 14.17
N SER A 294 21.66 -5.65 14.64
CA SER A 294 20.39 -5.50 15.34
C SER A 294 20.66 -5.29 16.83
N ILE A 295 19.92 -4.39 17.47
CA ILE A 295 19.98 -4.15 18.92
C ILE A 295 18.58 -4.18 19.53
N ARG A 296 18.54 -4.37 20.85
CA ARG A 296 17.33 -4.13 21.65
C ARG A 296 17.20 -2.65 21.96
N LEU A 297 16.02 -2.07 21.74
CA LEU A 297 15.78 -0.67 22.07
C LEU A 297 15.86 -0.41 23.59
N ASP A 298 15.54 -1.42 24.41
CA ASP A 298 15.64 -1.36 25.87
C ASP A 298 17.06 -1.11 26.40
N MET A 299 18.10 -1.28 25.58
CA MET A 299 19.47 -0.86 25.93
C MET A 299 19.60 0.64 26.14
N LEU A 300 18.63 1.42 25.64
CA LEU A 300 18.59 2.89 25.71
C LEU A 300 17.43 3.38 26.61
N ALA A 301 16.82 2.50 27.40
CA ALA A 301 15.63 2.83 28.19
C ALA A 301 15.91 3.80 29.35
N GLU A 302 17.17 3.94 29.79
CA GLU A 302 17.56 4.90 30.84
C GLU A 302 17.82 6.30 30.26
N GLU A 303 18.14 6.39 28.97
CA GLU A 303 18.50 7.62 28.28
C GLU A 303 17.35 8.19 27.44
N ILE A 304 16.45 7.32 26.94
CA ILE A 304 15.40 7.69 26.00
C ILE A 304 14.03 7.37 26.60
N HIS A 305 13.19 8.41 26.69
CA HIS A 305 11.82 8.32 27.15
C HIS A 305 10.86 8.73 26.02
N PRO A 306 10.57 7.84 25.06
CA PRO A 306 9.77 8.21 23.91
C PRO A 306 8.31 8.44 24.30
N THR A 307 7.69 9.46 23.70
CA THR A 307 6.23 9.57 23.64
C THR A 307 5.68 8.76 22.47
N MET A 308 6.53 8.45 21.48
CA MET A 308 6.15 7.73 20.27
C MET A 308 7.22 6.76 19.79
N LEU A 309 6.77 5.58 19.33
CA LEU A 309 7.58 4.58 18.65
C LEU A 309 7.02 4.33 17.25
N HIS A 310 7.77 4.67 16.21
CA HIS A 310 7.41 4.40 14.82
C HIS A 310 8.33 3.32 14.24
N LEU A 311 7.80 2.15 13.90
CA LEU A 311 8.54 1.05 13.30
C LEU A 311 8.03 0.85 11.86
N ASP A 312 8.80 1.35 10.90
CA ASP A 312 8.55 1.23 9.46
C ASP A 312 9.50 0.21 8.85
N MET A 313 9.21 -1.06 9.10
CA MET A 313 10.10 -2.18 8.78
C MET A 313 9.38 -3.28 8.02
N SER A 314 10.11 -3.98 7.16
CA SER A 314 9.60 -5.08 6.36
C SER A 314 9.60 -6.38 7.17
N GLY A 315 8.68 -6.49 8.13
CA GLY A 315 8.58 -7.61 9.07
C GLY A 315 9.46 -7.47 10.31
N LYS A 316 9.40 -8.47 11.20
CA LYS A 316 10.07 -8.54 12.51
C LYS A 316 9.60 -7.51 13.54
N HIS A 317 8.37 -7.02 13.40
CA HIS A 317 7.83 -6.03 14.33
C HIS A 317 7.70 -6.61 15.74
N ILE A 318 7.30 -7.88 15.87
CA ILE A 318 7.08 -8.49 17.19
C ILE A 318 8.41 -8.62 17.97
N GLU A 319 9.50 -8.98 17.29
CA GLU A 319 10.84 -9.03 17.87
C GLU A 319 11.32 -7.64 18.28
N ALA A 320 11.13 -6.62 17.43
CA ALA A 320 11.47 -5.24 17.78
C ALA A 320 10.67 -4.73 18.99
N LEU A 321 9.38 -5.08 19.09
CA LEU A 321 8.54 -4.74 20.24
C LEU A 321 8.97 -5.48 21.52
N HIS A 322 9.37 -6.75 21.43
CA HIS A 322 9.94 -7.48 22.57
C HIS A 322 11.27 -6.87 23.02
N GLY A 323 12.11 -6.44 22.07
CA GLY A 323 13.34 -5.70 22.38
C GLY A 323 13.13 -4.30 22.95
N ALA A 324 11.89 -3.80 22.95
CA ALA A 324 11.48 -2.51 23.48
C ALA A 324 10.51 -2.64 24.68
N GLN A 325 10.39 -3.83 25.28
CA GLN A 325 9.35 -4.12 26.25
C GLN A 325 9.44 -3.24 27.50
N LYS A 326 10.65 -3.00 28.03
CA LYS A 326 10.85 -2.12 29.19
C LYS A 326 10.43 -0.70 28.84
N MET A 327 10.91 -0.18 27.70
CA MET A 327 10.60 1.17 27.23
C MET A 327 9.09 1.36 26.99
N ILE A 328 8.42 0.37 26.40
CA ILE A 328 6.97 0.39 26.17
C ILE A 328 6.20 0.38 27.50
N THR A 329 6.65 -0.43 28.46
CA THR A 329 5.97 -0.57 29.77
C THR A 329 6.11 0.70 30.62
N GLU A 330 7.30 1.29 30.64
CA GLU A 330 7.62 2.46 31.48
C GLU A 330 7.06 3.77 30.89
N ASN A 331 7.19 3.96 29.58
CA ASN A 331 6.84 5.23 28.93
C ASN A 331 5.44 5.22 28.30
N LYS A 332 4.86 4.03 28.05
CA LYS A 332 3.58 3.84 27.37
C LYS A 332 3.44 4.68 26.09
N PRO A 333 4.43 4.63 25.17
CA PRO A 333 4.39 5.44 23.98
C PRO A 333 3.20 5.06 23.09
N LEU A 334 2.76 6.01 22.27
CA LEU A 334 1.98 5.70 21.07
C LEU A 334 2.86 4.89 20.12
N ILE A 335 2.41 3.72 19.67
CA ILE A 335 3.17 2.86 18.76
C ILE A 335 2.54 2.87 17.38
N ILE A 336 3.37 3.06 16.34
CA ILE A 336 2.98 3.14 14.94
C ILE A 336 3.79 2.06 14.20
N LEU A 337 3.12 1.12 13.55
CA LEU A 337 3.77 0.00 12.86
C LEU A 337 3.34 -0.02 11.39
N SER A 338 4.29 -0.03 10.46
CA SER A 338 4.05 -0.07 9.01
C SER A 338 5.01 -1.02 8.30
N GLY A 339 4.64 -1.46 7.10
CA GLY A 339 5.47 -2.38 6.31
C GLY A 339 5.18 -3.86 6.54
N PHE A 340 3.97 -4.19 7.00
CA PHE A 340 3.53 -5.58 7.18
C PHE A 340 3.64 -6.40 5.88
N LEU A 341 4.27 -7.57 5.98
CA LEU A 341 4.36 -8.52 4.88
C LEU A 341 3.23 -9.55 4.90
N PHE A 342 2.81 -9.95 6.11
CA PHE A 342 1.86 -11.03 6.36
C PHE A 342 0.75 -10.54 7.27
N VAL A 343 -0.44 -11.11 7.14
CA VAL A 343 -1.55 -10.77 8.03
C VAL A 343 -1.37 -11.40 9.41
N SER A 344 -0.69 -12.55 9.49
CA SER A 344 -0.31 -13.19 10.75
C SER A 344 0.55 -12.31 11.66
N GLU A 345 1.35 -11.41 11.10
CA GLU A 345 2.15 -10.48 11.90
C GLU A 345 1.25 -9.53 12.72
N VAL A 346 0.22 -8.95 12.08
CA VAL A 346 -0.77 -8.11 12.77
C VAL A 346 -1.52 -8.91 13.83
N ILE A 347 -1.82 -10.19 13.54
CA ILE A 347 -2.47 -11.10 14.49
C ILE A 347 -1.62 -11.27 15.74
N ASN A 348 -0.36 -11.64 15.56
CA ASN A 348 0.57 -11.91 16.65
C ASN A 348 0.76 -10.67 17.53
N ILE A 349 0.87 -9.48 16.93
CA ILE A 349 0.98 -8.22 17.66
C ILE A 349 -0.26 -7.95 18.51
N ILE A 350 -1.46 -8.04 17.93
CA ILE A 350 -2.70 -7.75 18.67
C ILE A 350 -2.91 -8.74 19.83
N GLN A 351 -2.50 -10.00 19.64
CA GLN A 351 -2.55 -11.02 20.69
C GLN A 351 -1.51 -10.80 21.80
N ALA A 352 -0.31 -10.30 21.45
CA ALA A 352 0.76 -10.05 22.42
C ALA A 352 0.50 -8.81 23.29
N PHE A 353 -0.32 -7.87 22.82
CA PHE A 353 -0.62 -6.60 23.51
C PHE A 353 -2.12 -6.43 23.81
N PRO A 354 -2.80 -7.40 24.48
CA PRO A 354 -4.25 -7.40 24.64
C PRO A 354 -4.81 -6.24 25.48
N GLN A 355 -3.95 -5.57 26.25
CA GLN A 355 -4.25 -4.40 27.08
C GLN A 355 -4.19 -3.06 26.34
N TYR A 356 -3.88 -3.07 25.04
CA TYR A 356 -3.84 -1.87 24.20
C TYR A 356 -5.09 -1.79 23.32
N SER A 357 -5.36 -0.59 22.81
CA SER A 357 -6.35 -0.35 21.76
C SER A 357 -5.66 -0.25 20.41
N PHE A 358 -6.34 -0.73 19.37
CA PHE A 358 -5.76 -0.92 18.05
C PHE A 358 -6.58 -0.20 17.00
N SER A 359 -5.92 0.61 16.19
CA SER A 359 -6.53 1.29 15.05
C SER A 359 -5.70 1.03 13.79
N MET A 360 -6.34 1.02 12.63
CA MET A 360 -5.65 0.85 11.35
C MET A 360 -5.96 2.03 10.43
N ARG A 361 -4.92 2.57 9.79
CA ARG A 361 -5.00 3.66 8.82
C ARG A 361 -4.17 3.32 7.59
N TYR A 362 -4.40 4.07 6.52
CA TYR A 362 -3.68 3.95 5.26
C TYR A 362 -3.00 5.27 4.90
N PHE A 363 -1.68 5.32 5.05
CA PHE A 363 -0.87 6.52 4.81
C PHE A 363 -0.15 6.54 3.45
N GLY A 364 -0.44 5.58 2.58
CA GLY A 364 0.22 5.46 1.28
C GLY A 364 1.59 4.78 1.36
N GLY A 365 2.08 4.28 0.23
CA GLY A 365 3.34 3.54 0.14
C GLY A 365 3.72 3.26 -1.31
N ILE A 366 4.87 2.59 -1.54
CA ILE A 366 5.24 2.16 -2.90
C ILE A 366 4.28 1.06 -3.35
N THR A 367 3.90 0.20 -2.41
CA THR A 367 2.82 -0.77 -2.58
C THR A 367 1.65 -0.49 -1.64
N MET A 368 0.46 -0.98 -2.01
CA MET A 368 -0.73 -0.89 -1.18
C MET A 368 -0.56 -1.55 0.19
N ARG A 369 0.25 -2.62 0.29
CA ARG A 369 0.45 -3.34 1.55
C ARG A 369 1.31 -2.58 2.54
N GLU A 370 2.34 -1.90 2.04
CA GLU A 370 3.21 -1.04 2.85
C GLU A 370 2.47 0.12 3.51
N GLY A 371 1.42 0.64 2.86
CA GLY A 371 0.71 1.82 3.35
C GLY A 371 -0.24 1.55 4.51
N TYR A 372 -0.55 0.29 4.83
CA TYR A 372 -1.37 -0.04 5.99
C TYR A 372 -0.54 0.04 7.26
N THR A 373 -1.02 0.85 8.20
CA THR A 373 -0.32 1.16 9.44
C THR A 373 -1.21 0.82 10.63
N LEU A 374 -0.69 0.01 11.55
CA LEU A 374 -1.32 -0.30 12.82
C LEU A 374 -0.86 0.75 13.85
N ILE A 375 -1.83 1.39 14.49
CA ILE A 375 -1.62 2.37 15.54
C ILE A 375 -2.09 1.73 16.85
N ILE A 376 -1.21 1.68 17.83
CA ILE A 376 -1.43 1.02 19.12
C ILE A 376 -1.34 2.08 20.22
N ASN A 377 -2.41 2.19 20.99
CA ASN A 377 -2.53 3.14 22.10
C ASN A 377 -2.69 2.39 23.41
N ALA A 378 -1.94 2.79 24.44
CA ALA A 378 -2.18 2.27 25.78
C ALA A 378 -3.62 2.62 26.19
N ASN A 379 -4.37 1.63 26.69
CA ASN A 379 -5.68 1.94 27.24
C ASN A 379 -5.51 2.87 28.44
N GLU A 380 -6.27 3.96 28.47
CA GLU A 380 -6.43 4.76 29.68
C GLU A 380 -7.09 3.84 30.73
N GLY A 381 -6.29 3.42 31.72
CA GLY A 381 -6.70 2.52 32.79
C GLY A 381 -7.45 3.22 33.91
#